data_AF-A0A7V2PSA6-F1
#
_entry.id   AF-A0A7V2PSA6-F1
#
_cell.length_a   1.000
_cell.length_b   1.000
_cell.length_c   1.000
_cell.angle_alpha   90.00
_cell.angle_beta   90.00
_cell.angle_gamma   90.00
#
_symmetry.space_group_name_H-M   'P 1'
#
loop_
_entity.id
_entity.type
_entity.pdbx_description
1 polymer ?
#
loop_
_entity_poly.entity_id
_entity_poly.type
_entity_poly.pdbx_seq_one_letter_code
_entity_poly.pdbx_strand_id
1 'polypeptide(L)'
;KPGIKCSDVDLAVRKYYQEHDLMKYWLHHVGHAIGIRYHEGPFFDLGDHTIIKPGMVFTVEPGLYVPQLGGFRHSDTVLVTDTGLEMLTYYPRDIDSLTIPV
;
A
#
# COMPACT_ATOMS: atom_id res chain seq x y z
N LYS A 1 -5.94 -7.74 -7.05
CA LYS A 1 -6.90 -8.68 -7.67
C LYS A 1 -7.06 -9.89 -6.76
N PRO A 2 -8.24 -10.55 -6.72
CA PRO A 2 -8.41 -11.76 -5.93
C PRO A 2 -7.52 -12.91 -6.42
N GLY A 3 -7.20 -13.84 -5.53
CA GLY A 3 -6.49 -15.08 -5.82
C GLY A 3 -4.95 -15.02 -5.75
N ILE A 4 -4.35 -13.85 -5.53
CA ILE A 4 -2.90 -13.73 -5.25
C ILE A 4 -2.62 -13.71 -3.75
N LYS A 5 -1.37 -13.92 -3.34
CA LYS A 5 -0.97 -13.78 -1.93
C LYS A 5 -0.79 -12.32 -1.56
N CYS A 6 -1.00 -11.98 -0.29
CA CYS A 6 -0.69 -10.65 0.22
C CYS A 6 0.80 -10.28 0.03
N SER A 7 1.70 -11.25 0.24
CA SER A 7 3.14 -11.11 -0.03
C SER A 7 3.47 -10.73 -1.47
N ASP A 8 2.65 -11.13 -2.45
CA ASP A 8 2.90 -10.81 -3.86
C ASP A 8 2.73 -9.30 -4.14
N VAL A 9 1.87 -8.62 -3.37
CA VAL A 9 1.69 -7.16 -3.46
C VAL A 9 2.92 -6.44 -2.92
N ASP A 10 3.42 -6.85 -1.74
CA ASP A 10 4.63 -6.30 -1.15
C ASP A 10 5.86 -6.52 -2.04
N LEU A 11 6.01 -7.71 -2.60
CA LEU A 11 7.06 -8.04 -3.55
C LEU A 11 7.01 -7.16 -4.81
N ALA A 12 5.82 -6.88 -5.34
CA ALA A 12 5.67 -6.02 -6.52
C ALA A 12 6.16 -4.59 -6.25
N VAL A 13 5.84 -4.03 -5.08
CA VAL A 13 6.30 -2.68 -4.70
C VAL A 13 7.80 -2.68 -4.40
N ARG A 14 8.32 -3.66 -3.66
CA ARG A 14 9.76 -3.77 -3.38
C ARG A 14 10.58 -3.91 -4.66
N LYS A 15 10.08 -4.65 -5.65
CA LYS A 15 10.72 -4.75 -6.97
C LYS A 15 10.88 -3.37 -7.62
N TYR A 16 9.83 -2.54 -7.59
CA TYR A 16 9.92 -1.15 -8.06
C TYR A 16 10.98 -0.36 -7.27
N TYR A 17 11.01 -0.48 -5.95
CA TYR A 17 12.03 0.21 -5.13
C TYR A 17 13.45 -0.27 -5.46
N GLN A 18 13.65 -1.54 -5.75
CA GLN A 18 14.95 -2.09 -6.14
C GLN A 18 15.39 -1.60 -7.51
N GLU A 19 14.50 -1.65 -8.51
CA GLU A 19 14.76 -1.19 -9.89
C GLU A 19 15.13 0.29 -9.97
N HIS A 20 14.73 1.08 -8.98
CA HIS A 20 14.98 2.52 -8.90
C HIS A 20 15.97 2.93 -7.79
N ASP A 21 16.69 1.99 -7.17
CA ASP A 21 17.66 2.26 -6.08
C ASP A 21 17.06 3.00 -4.86
N LEU A 22 15.77 2.80 -4.59
CA LEU A 22 15.00 3.46 -3.53
C LEU A 22 14.92 2.65 -2.24
N MET A 23 15.41 1.40 -2.21
CA MET A 23 15.29 0.52 -1.03
C MET A 23 15.85 1.12 0.27
N LYS A 24 16.85 2.00 0.18
CA LYS A 24 17.39 2.75 1.33
C LYS A 24 16.39 3.67 2.03
N TYR A 25 15.26 3.97 1.39
CA TYR A 25 14.19 4.83 1.90
C TYR A 25 12.96 4.04 2.37
N TRP A 26 13.00 2.70 2.32
CA TRP A 26 11.92 1.81 2.73
C TRP A 26 11.94 1.57 4.25
N LEU A 27 10.79 1.75 4.93
CA LEU A 27 10.71 1.59 6.40
C LEU A 27 9.62 0.63 6.90
N HIS A 28 8.65 0.25 6.08
CA HIS A 28 7.51 -0.56 6.51
C HIS A 28 6.90 -1.31 5.33
N HIS A 29 6.05 -2.31 5.61
CA HIS A 29 5.31 -3.06 4.59
C HIS A 29 4.31 -2.20 3.81
N VAL A 30 3.82 -2.69 2.67
CA VAL A 30 2.97 -1.89 1.75
C VAL A 30 1.66 -1.43 2.37
N GLY A 31 1.06 -2.22 3.24
CA GLY A 31 -0.24 -1.88 3.84
C GLY A 31 -0.84 -3.03 4.62
N HIS A 32 -2.06 -2.84 5.08
CA HIS A 32 -2.75 -3.76 5.98
C HIS A 32 -4.25 -3.80 5.69
N ALA A 33 -4.94 -4.84 6.16
CA ALA A 33 -6.38 -4.84 6.14
C ALA A 33 -6.93 -3.80 7.13
N ILE A 34 -8.12 -3.29 6.84
CA ILE A 34 -8.80 -2.29 7.66
C ILE A 34 -10.29 -2.61 7.75
N GLY A 35 -10.84 -2.44 8.94
CA GLY A 35 -12.24 -2.76 9.23
C GLY A 35 -12.66 -2.17 10.57
N ILE A 36 -12.94 -3.02 11.55
CA ILE A 36 -13.25 -2.56 12.91
C ILE A 36 -12.00 -2.01 13.59
N ARG A 37 -10.84 -2.60 13.32
CA ARG A 37 -9.55 -2.06 13.78
C ARG A 37 -8.92 -1.24 12.66
N TYR A 38 -8.18 -0.21 13.08
CA TYR A 38 -7.37 0.58 12.15
C TYR A 38 -6.35 -0.30 11.42
N HIS A 39 -5.71 -1.22 12.14
CA HIS A 39 -4.81 -2.22 11.58
C HIS A 39 -5.33 -3.61 11.94
N GLU A 40 -5.67 -4.41 10.95
CA GLU A 40 -6.03 -5.81 11.09
C GLU A 40 -5.36 -6.66 10.01
N GLY A 41 -5.32 -7.97 10.26
CA GLY A 41 -4.81 -8.91 9.28
C GLY A 41 -5.84 -9.20 8.19
N PRO A 42 -5.39 -9.60 6.98
CA PRO A 42 -3.98 -9.84 6.63
C PRO A 42 -3.20 -8.57 6.28
N PHE A 43 -1.89 -8.70 6.10
CA PHE A 43 -0.97 -7.60 5.82
C PHE A 43 -0.31 -7.78 4.45
N PHE A 44 -0.08 -6.70 3.71
CA PHE A 44 0.78 -6.74 2.52
C PHE A 44 2.25 -6.74 2.95
N ASP A 45 2.70 -7.87 3.48
CA ASP A 45 4.06 -8.08 3.99
C ASP A 45 4.66 -9.37 3.37
N LEU A 46 5.98 -9.43 3.23
CA LEU A 46 6.71 -10.61 2.72
C LEU A 46 6.34 -11.91 3.45
N GLY A 47 6.05 -11.83 4.76
CA GLY A 47 5.71 -12.98 5.59
C GLY A 47 4.25 -13.43 5.50
N ASP A 48 3.36 -12.66 4.87
CA ASP A 48 1.93 -12.97 4.85
C ASP A 48 1.50 -13.62 3.52
N HIS A 49 1.27 -14.92 3.56
CA HIS A 49 0.85 -15.71 2.40
C HIS A 49 -0.66 -15.89 2.28
N THR A 50 -1.46 -15.12 3.04
CA THR A 50 -2.92 -15.14 2.94
C THR A 50 -3.36 -14.83 1.52
N ILE A 51 -4.28 -15.64 0.98
CA ILE A 51 -4.86 -15.42 -0.34
C ILE A 51 -5.89 -14.30 -0.26
N ILE A 52 -5.69 -13.28 -1.08
CA ILE A 52 -6.60 -12.15 -1.21
C ILE A 52 -7.94 -12.63 -1.80
N LYS A 53 -9.04 -12.31 -1.12
CA LYS A 53 -10.41 -12.68 -1.51
C LYS A 53 -11.29 -11.45 -1.73
N PRO A 54 -12.33 -11.55 -2.57
CA PRO A 54 -13.36 -10.53 -2.65
C PRO A 54 -13.97 -10.23 -1.28
N GLY A 55 -14.30 -8.96 -1.04
CA GLY A 55 -14.81 -8.46 0.24
C GLY A 55 -13.74 -8.03 1.25
N MET A 56 -12.46 -8.36 1.03
CA MET A 56 -11.37 -7.82 1.85
C MET A 56 -11.12 -6.35 1.53
N VAL A 57 -10.83 -5.56 2.55
CA VAL A 57 -10.52 -4.13 2.43
C VAL A 57 -9.12 -3.88 2.97
N PHE A 58 -8.30 -3.17 2.20
CA PHE A 58 -6.90 -2.90 2.52
C PHE A 58 -6.53 -1.45 2.35
N THR A 59 -5.53 -1.00 3.10
CA THR A 59 -4.71 0.15 2.73
C THR A 59 -3.61 -0.29 1.76
N VAL A 60 -3.27 0.58 0.82
CA VAL A 60 -2.11 0.46 -0.07
C VAL A 60 -1.31 1.75 0.08
N GLU A 61 -0.21 1.70 0.81
CA GLU A 61 0.48 2.87 1.31
C GLU A 61 2.01 2.81 1.29
N PRO A 62 2.66 2.56 0.14
CA PRO A 62 4.11 2.66 0.07
C PRO A 62 4.61 4.08 0.38
N GLY A 63 5.74 4.18 1.07
CA GLY A 63 6.34 5.46 1.47
C GLY A 63 7.83 5.55 1.21
N LEU A 64 8.32 6.78 1.00
CA LEU A 64 9.73 7.13 0.91
C LEU A 64 10.11 7.99 2.09
N TYR A 65 11.16 7.61 2.80
CA TYR A 65 11.63 8.33 3.98
C TYR A 65 13.12 8.63 3.83
N VAL A 66 13.44 9.92 3.68
CA VAL A 66 14.80 10.41 3.52
C VAL A 66 15.24 11.01 4.86
N PRO A 67 16.23 10.40 5.54
CA PRO A 67 16.77 10.93 6.77
C PRO A 67 17.14 12.41 6.64
N GLN A 68 16.83 13.19 7.68
CA GLN A 68 17.09 14.64 7.77
C GLN A 68 16.37 15.53 6.75
N LEU A 69 15.59 14.97 5.83
CA LEU A 69 14.76 15.73 4.87
C LEU A 69 13.27 15.59 5.20
N GLY A 70 12.77 14.36 5.35
CA GLY A 70 11.34 14.09 5.58
C GLY A 70 10.88 12.80 4.92
N GLY A 71 9.60 12.71 4.60
CA GLY A 71 9.06 11.58 3.87
C GLY A 71 7.74 11.89 3.17
N PHE A 72 7.40 11.03 2.21
CA PHE A 72 6.16 11.09 1.46
C PHE A 72 5.54 9.69 1.41
N ARG A 73 4.28 9.60 1.80
CA ARG A 73 3.48 8.37 1.72
C ARG A 73 2.12 8.75 1.14
N HIS A 74 1.77 8.14 0.03
CA HIS A 74 0.41 8.19 -0.50
C HIS A 74 -0.30 6.91 -0.07
N SER A 75 -1.54 7.04 0.40
CA SER A 75 -2.33 5.91 0.91
C SER A 75 -3.71 5.93 0.29
N ASP A 76 -4.12 4.79 -0.25
CA ASP A 76 -5.47 4.53 -0.73
C ASP A 76 -6.08 3.36 0.05
N THR A 77 -7.37 3.44 0.34
CA THR A 77 -8.18 2.30 0.80
C THR A 77 -8.87 1.67 -0.39
N VAL A 78 -8.77 0.34 -0.51
CA VAL A 78 -9.33 -0.42 -1.63
C VAL A 78 -10.17 -1.59 -1.13
N LEU A 79 -11.33 -1.81 -1.77
CA LEU A 79 -12.14 -3.01 -1.63
C LEU A 79 -11.76 -3.99 -2.74
N VAL A 80 -11.45 -5.23 -2.39
CA VAL A 80 -11.25 -6.28 -3.39
C VAL A 80 -12.61 -6.77 -3.89
N THR A 81 -12.80 -6.76 -5.22
CA THR A 81 -14.01 -7.25 -5.87
C THR A 81 -13.73 -8.59 -6.57
N ASP A 82 -14.78 -9.26 -7.06
CA ASP A 82 -14.63 -10.55 -7.76
C ASP A 82 -13.72 -10.49 -8.99
N THR A 83 -13.66 -9.34 -9.65
CA THR A 83 -12.89 -9.14 -10.88
C THR A 83 -11.67 -8.22 -10.71
N GLY A 84 -11.47 -7.62 -9.55
CA GLY A 84 -10.44 -6.60 -9.38
C GLY A 84 -10.44 -5.93 -8.02
N LEU A 85 -10.56 -4.60 -8.04
CA LEU A 85 -10.67 -3.76 -6.87
C LEU A 85 -11.53 -2.52 -7.15
N GLU A 86 -12.07 -1.95 -6.11
CA GLU A 86 -12.74 -0.65 -6.07
C GLU A 86 -11.95 0.29 -5.15
N MET A 87 -11.74 1.53 -5.59
CA MET A 87 -11.12 2.56 -4.76
C MET A 87 -12.17 3.15 -3.82
N LEU A 88 -11.88 3.20 -2.51
CA LEU A 88 -12.73 3.82 -1.50
C LEU A 88 -12.21 5.20 -1.07
N THR A 89 -10.97 5.54 -1.42
CA THR A 89 -10.39 6.86 -1.19
C THR A 89 -10.56 7.74 -2.44
N TYR A 90 -11.37 8.78 -2.32
CA TYR A 90 -11.74 9.70 -3.41
C TYR A 90 -11.04 11.06 -3.26
N TYR A 91 -9.70 11.04 -3.23
CA TYR A 91 -8.88 12.24 -3.26
C TYR A 91 -7.98 12.23 -4.52
N PRO A 92 -7.59 13.40 -5.07
CA PRO A 92 -6.66 13.44 -6.19
C PRO A 92 -5.31 12.80 -5.87
N ARG A 93 -4.61 12.34 -6.92
CA ARG A 93 -3.33 11.61 -6.80
C ARG A 93 -2.16 12.35 -7.43
N ASP A 94 -2.41 13.52 -8.01
CA ASP A 94 -1.37 14.40 -8.50
C ASP A 94 -0.62 15.08 -7.34
N ILE A 95 0.65 15.40 -7.59
CA ILE A 95 1.53 15.94 -6.56
C ILE A 95 1.06 17.30 -6.04
N ASP A 96 0.46 18.13 -6.90
CA ASP A 96 0.01 19.47 -6.55
C ASP A 96 -1.13 19.39 -5.53
N SER A 97 -2.11 18.52 -5.76
CA SER A 97 -3.22 18.28 -4.83
C SER A 97 -2.78 17.62 -3.51
N LEU A 98 -1.64 16.93 -3.52
CA LEU A 98 -1.06 16.25 -2.35
C LEU A 98 -0.06 17.13 -1.58
N THR A 99 0.19 18.37 -2.03
CA THR A 99 1.12 19.30 -1.41
C THR A 99 0.35 20.48 -0.82
N ILE A 100 0.54 20.75 0.47
CA ILE A 100 -0.03 21.94 1.12
C ILE A 100 1.05 23.02 1.11
N PRO A 101 0.76 24.23 0.56
CA PRO A 101 1.71 25.33 0.61
C PRO A 101 1.95 25.74 2.06
N VAL A 102 3.23 25.97 2.41
CA VAL A 102 3.68 26.34 3.74
C VAL A 102 4.01 27.83 3.80
#